data_AF-A0A174Q8T0-F1
#
_entry.id   AF-A0A174Q8T0-F1
#
_cell.length_a   1.000
_cell.length_b   1.000
_cell.length_c   1.000
_cell.angle_alpha   90.00
_cell.angle_beta   90.00
_cell.angle_gamma   90.00
#
_symmetry.space_group_name_H-M   'P 1'
#
loop_
_entity.id
_entity.type
_entity.pdbx_description
1 polymer ?
#
loop_
_entity_poly.entity_id
_entity_poly.type
_entity_poly.pdbx_seq_one_letter_code
_entity_poly.pdbx_strand_id
1 'polypeptide(L)'
;MSRSNFTPMERFHEILNGHGLQAMNVGINHIRIFRDGRKIFDYYPLRMKLFDYHNWYQLTYPSFGNGDGKWEQELQEIIGRLSAA
;
A
#
# COMPACT_ATOMS: atom_id res chain seq x y z
N MET A 1 -11.08 -19.67 -10.41
CA MET A 1 -10.37 -18.50 -10.98
C MET A 1 -9.42 -17.99 -9.91
N SER A 2 -8.11 -18.00 -10.15
CA SER A 2 -7.15 -17.33 -9.27
C SER A 2 -7.46 -15.83 -9.31
N ARG A 3 -7.73 -15.21 -8.16
CA ARG A 3 -7.89 -13.75 -8.10
C ARG A 3 -6.50 -13.15 -8.34
N SER A 4 -6.29 -12.49 -9.48
CA SER A 4 -5.03 -11.80 -9.75
C SER A 4 -4.91 -10.58 -8.83
N ASN A 5 -3.74 -10.41 -8.19
CA ASN A 5 -3.42 -9.17 -7.50
C ASN A 5 -3.34 -8.02 -8.51
N PHE A 6 -4.07 -6.94 -8.25
CA PHE A 6 -3.95 -5.70 -9.03
C PHE A 6 -2.67 -4.94 -8.67
N THR A 7 -2.18 -5.09 -7.43
CA THR A 7 -0.95 -4.45 -6.98
C THR A 7 0.28 -5.03 -7.68
N PRO A 8 1.13 -4.18 -8.29
CA PRO A 8 2.50 -4.55 -8.66
C PRO A 8 3.34 -4.74 -7.38
N MET A 9 3.39 -5.97 -6.87
CA MET A 9 3.92 -6.25 -5.52
C MET A 9 5.40 -5.90 -5.35
N GLU A 10 6.24 -6.15 -6.36
CA GLU A 10 7.66 -5.78 -6.31
C GLU A 10 7.83 -4.27 -6.10
N ARG A 11 7.19 -3.47 -6.97
CA ARG A 11 7.18 -2.01 -6.87
C ARG A 11 6.60 -1.49 -5.55
N PHE A 12 5.54 -2.13 -5.05
CA PHE A 12 4.97 -1.79 -3.74
C PHE A 12 6.00 -1.95 -2.62
N HIS A 13 6.75 -3.05 -2.60
CA HIS A 13 7.80 -3.26 -1.60
C HIS A 13 8.98 -2.29 -1.74
N GLU A 14 9.37 -1.93 -2.97
CA GLU A 14 10.39 -0.89 -3.20
C GLU A 14 9.99 0.45 -2.57
N ILE A 15 8.75 0.90 -2.78
CA ILE A 15 8.24 2.16 -2.20
C ILE A 15 8.27 2.09 -0.67
N LEU A 16 7.80 0.99 -0.08
CA LEU A 16 7.83 0.82 1.38
C LEU A 16 9.26 0.89 1.94
N ASN A 17 10.20 0.18 1.31
CA ASN A 17 11.60 0.17 1.70
C ASN A 17 12.22 1.58 1.62
N GLY A 18 11.88 2.36 0.59
CA GLY A 18 12.30 3.77 0.45
C GLY A 18 11.84 4.67 1.60
N HIS A 19 10.76 4.31 2.30
CA HIS A 19 10.27 5.01 3.48
C HIS A 19 10.70 4.39 4.82
N GLY A 20 11.51 3.32 4.79
CA GLY A 20 11.91 2.56 5.98
C GLY A 20 10.75 1.81 6.64
N LEU A 21 9.73 1.44 5.86
CA LEU A 21 8.56 0.72 6.35
C LEU A 21 8.75 -0.79 6.23
N GLN A 22 8.25 -1.51 7.24
CA GLN A 22 8.28 -2.97 7.28
C GLN A 22 6.91 -3.53 6.94
N ALA A 23 6.86 -4.59 6.13
CA ALA A 23 5.63 -5.27 5.74
C ALA A 23 5.55 -6.67 6.36
N MET A 24 4.40 -7.02 6.93
CA MET A 24 4.11 -8.36 7.45
C MET A 24 2.80 -8.89 6.89
N ASN A 25 2.81 -10.09 6.32
CA ASN A 25 1.57 -10.77 5.96
C ASN A 25 0.85 -11.24 7.23
N VAL A 26 -0.37 -10.73 7.47
CA VAL A 26 -1.18 -11.08 8.65
C VAL A 26 -2.41 -11.91 8.30
N GLY A 27 -2.66 -12.12 7.02
CA GLY A 27 -3.74 -12.95 6.49
C GLY A 27 -3.71 -13.03 4.97
N ILE A 28 -4.73 -13.65 4.39
CA ILE A 28 -4.85 -13.78 2.94
C ILE A 28 -5.17 -12.40 2.34
N ASN A 29 -4.27 -11.89 1.48
CA ASN A 29 -4.39 -10.55 0.87
C ASN A 29 -4.52 -9.42 1.89
N HIS A 30 -3.83 -9.55 3.02
CA HIS A 30 -3.77 -8.54 4.06
C HIS A 30 -2.34 -8.43 4.57
N ILE A 31 -1.73 -7.28 4.26
CA ILE A 31 -0.37 -6.92 4.67
C ILE A 31 -0.48 -5.80 5.69
N ARG A 32 0.15 -5.95 6.85
CA ARG A 32 0.27 -4.89 7.85
C ARG A 32 1.59 -4.18 7.69
N ILE A 33 1.55 -2.85 7.66
CA ILE A 33 2.71 -1.99 7.48
C ILE A 33 3.08 -1.33 8.80
N PHE A 34 4.37 -1.35 9.13
CA PHE A 34 4.93 -0.86 10.37
C PHE A 34 6.06 0.14 10.13
N ARG A 35 6.27 1.01 11.11
CA ARG A 35 7.48 1.82 11.29
C ARG A 35 7.90 1.72 12.75
N ASP A 36 9.14 1.34 13.01
CA ASP A 36 9.69 1.24 14.37
C ASP A 36 8.80 0.44 15.35
N GLY A 37 8.23 -0.68 14.86
CA GLY A 37 7.32 -1.54 15.63
C GLY A 37 5.89 -1.01 15.80
N ARG A 38 5.58 0.21 15.38
CA ARG A 38 4.23 0.78 15.38
C ARG A 38 3.54 0.53 14.05
N LYS A 39 2.31 0.02 14.07
CA LYS A 39 1.49 -0.10 12.85
C LYS A 39 1.17 1.29 12.31
N ILE A 40 1.35 1.48 11.01
CA ILE A 40 0.95 2.69 10.28
C ILE A 40 -0.39 2.45 9.57
N PHE A 41 -0.50 1.39 8.77
CA PHE A 41 -1.76 1.01 8.11
C PHE A 41 -1.80 -0.48 7.76
N ASP A 42 -3.00 -0.98 7.49
CA ASP A 42 -3.22 -2.26 6.81
C ASP A 42 -3.40 -2.03 5.31
N TYR A 43 -2.90 -2.93 4.47
CA TYR A 43 -2.98 -2.91 3.02
C TYR A 43 -3.63 -4.18 2.48
N TYR A 44 -4.52 -4.02 1.50
CA TYR A 44 -5.28 -5.09 0.86
C TYR A 44 -4.98 -5.14 -0.65
N PRO A 45 -4.01 -5.97 -1.10
CA PRO A 45 -3.51 -5.96 -2.48
C PRO A 45 -4.58 -6.21 -3.55
N LEU A 46 -5.52 -7.13 -3.30
CA LEU A 46 -6.61 -7.43 -4.24
C LEU A 46 -7.59 -6.27 -4.46
N ARG A 47 -7.53 -5.22 -3.64
CA ARG A 47 -8.40 -4.05 -3.75
C ARG A 47 -7.60 -2.77 -3.90
N MET A 48 -6.27 -2.84 -3.82
CA MET A 48 -5.37 -1.69 -3.71
C MET A 48 -5.89 -0.65 -2.72
N LYS A 49 -6.24 -1.12 -1.52
CA LYS A 49 -6.92 -0.31 -0.50
C LYS A 49 -6.16 -0.33 0.82
N LEU A 50 -6.13 0.80 1.52
CA LEU A 50 -5.43 0.98 2.79
C LEU A 50 -6.38 1.36 3.92
N PHE A 51 -6.03 1.00 5.15
CA PHE A 51 -6.77 1.40 6.36
C PHE A 51 -5.80 1.83 7.48
N ASP A 52 -5.90 3.09 7.91
CA ASP A 52 -4.99 3.73 8.88
C ASP A 52 -5.55 3.82 10.32
N TYR A 53 -6.51 2.97 10.65
CA TYR A 53 -7.40 3.03 11.83
C TYR A 53 -8.61 3.96 11.74
N HIS A 54 -8.54 5.05 11.00
CA HIS A 54 -9.61 6.05 10.95
C HIS A 54 -10.33 6.05 9.61
N ASN A 55 -9.57 5.96 8.53
CA ASN A 55 -10.02 6.15 7.18
C ASN A 55 -9.59 5.01 6.26
N TRP A 56 -10.42 4.82 5.25
CA TRP A 56 -10.13 3.95 4.13
C TRP A 56 -9.63 4.78 2.96
N TYR A 57 -8.53 4.34 2.32
CA TYR A 57 -7.97 4.99 1.14
C TYR A 57 -7.96 4.01 -0.02
N GLN A 58 -8.52 4.40 -1.15
CA GLN A 58 -8.51 3.64 -2.39
C GLN A 58 -7.40 4.18 -3.28
N LEU A 59 -6.47 3.33 -3.70
CA LEU A 59 -5.50 3.69 -4.73
C LEU A 59 -6.13 3.48 -6.12
N THR A 60 -5.67 4.27 -7.08
CA THR A 60 -5.95 4.07 -8.49
C THR A 60 -5.37 2.72 -8.93
N TYR A 61 -6.10 1.95 -9.75
CA TYR A 61 -5.57 0.71 -10.31
C TYR A 61 -4.55 1.03 -11.44
N PRO A 62 -3.46 0.25 -11.58
CA PRO A 62 -2.59 0.34 -12.73
C PRO A 62 -3.39 0.02 -14.00
N SER A 63 -3.38 0.92 -14.97
CA SER A 63 -4.05 0.74 -16.26
C SER A 63 -3.17 1.28 -17.37
N PHE A 64 -3.13 0.57 -18.50
CA PHE A 64 -2.42 1.02 -19.70
C PHE A 64 -2.89 2.41 -20.14
N GLY A 65 -1.94 3.35 -20.26
CA GLY A 65 -2.14 4.63 -20.94
C GLY A 65 -2.56 5.84 -20.07
N ASN A 66 -2.84 5.67 -18.77
CA ASN A 66 -3.18 6.80 -17.89
C ASN A 66 -2.81 6.59 -16.40
N GLY A 67 -2.15 5.47 -16.05
CA GLY A 67 -1.93 5.03 -14.67
C GLY A 67 -0.48 4.72 -14.30
N ASP A 68 0.49 5.01 -15.17
CA ASP A 68 1.90 4.78 -14.88
C ASP A 68 2.32 5.71 -13.72
N GLY A 69 2.52 5.12 -12.55
CA GLY A 69 2.96 5.83 -11.34
C GLY A 69 1.89 6.53 -10.50
N LYS A 70 0.63 6.67 -10.95
CA LYS A 70 -0.38 7.41 -10.15
C LYS A 70 -0.65 6.76 -8.79
N TRP A 71 -0.84 5.44 -8.78
CA TRP A 71 -1.04 4.69 -7.53
C TRP A 71 0.19 4.76 -6.61
N GLU A 72 1.39 4.90 -7.21
CA GLU A 72 2.66 5.02 -6.50
C GLU A 72 2.75 6.37 -5.80
N GLN A 73 2.38 7.44 -6.52
CA GLN A 73 2.29 8.78 -5.95
C GLN A 73 1.26 8.85 -4.82
N GLU A 74 0.03 8.34 -5.05
CA GLU A 74 -1.01 8.30 -4.02
C GLU A 74 -0.55 7.53 -2.78
N LEU A 75 0.15 6.40 -2.96
CA LEU A 75 0.73 5.63 -1.87
C LEU A 75 1.79 6.43 -1.11
N GLN A 76 2.72 7.08 -1.81
CA GLN A 76 3.76 7.90 -1.19
C GLN A 76 3.18 9.09 -0.42
N GLU A 77 2.15 9.75 -0.96
CA GLU A 77 1.47 10.86 -0.29
C GLU A 77 0.77 10.40 1.00
N ILE A 78 0.10 9.23 0.97
CA ILE A 78 -0.52 8.64 2.16
C ILE A 78 0.55 8.27 3.19
N ILE A 79 1.64 7.62 2.77
CA ILE A 79 2.76 7.29 3.66
C ILE A 79 3.33 8.57 4.29
N GLY A 80 3.58 9.61 3.51
CA GLY A 80 4.09 10.89 3.99
C GLY A 80 3.18 11.52 5.04
N ARG A 81 1.87 11.55 4.77
CA ARG A 81 0.86 12.06 5.71
C ARG A 81 0.81 11.27 7.02
N LEU A 82 0.81 9.94 6.95
CA LEU A 82 0.72 9.07 8.12
C LEU A 82 2.03 9.00 8.92
N SER A 83 3.16 9.32 8.28
CA SER A 83 4.49 9.36 8.90
C SER A 83 4.78 10.66 9.64
N ALA A 84 4.03 11.73 9.36
CA ALA A 84 4.19 13.04 9.97
C ALA A 84 3.30 13.24 11.22
N ALA A 85 2.45 12.26 11.56
CA ALA A 85 1.52 12.27 12.68
C ALA A 85 2.04 11.45 13.87
#